data_AF-A0A7W1ZI68-F1
#
_entry.id   AF-A0A7W1ZI68-F1
#
_cell.length_a   1.000
_cell.length_b   1.000
_cell.length_c   1.000
_cell.angle_alpha   90.00
_cell.angle_beta   90.00
_cell.angle_gamma   90.00
#
_symmetry.space_group_name_H-M   'P 1'
#
loop_
_entity.id
_entity.type
_entity.pdbx_description
1 polymer ?
#
loop_
_entity_poly.entity_id
_entity_poly.type
_entity_poly.pdbx_seq_one_letter_code
_entity_poly.pdbx_strand_id
1 'polypeptide(L)'
;MKRSCNDCHSNETVYPWYSNISPFSWLLAEHIEEGRRELNFSVWTTYSAKKKRRKLDEVCEQITSGEMPHNQYLWIHRDAVLSQEDKKILCDWAETEKAKIEELP
;
A
#
# COMPACT_ATOMS: atom_id res chain seq x y z
N MET A 1 -2.98 10.82 -3.83
CA MET A 1 -2.54 9.40 -3.77
C MET A 1 -1.10 9.17 -3.30
N LYS A 2 -0.17 10.15 -3.33
CA LYS A 2 1.24 9.91 -2.94
C LYS A 2 1.55 9.85 -1.44
N ARG A 3 0.71 10.39 -0.57
CA ARG A 3 1.10 10.70 0.82
C ARG A 3 0.80 9.60 1.86
N SER A 4 0.15 8.49 1.50
CA SER A 4 -0.21 7.44 2.48
C SER A 4 0.29 6.05 2.08
N CYS A 5 0.17 5.69 0.79
CA CYS A 5 0.62 4.37 0.33
C CYS A 5 2.15 4.27 0.29
N ASN A 6 2.84 5.34 -0.13
CA ASN A 6 4.29 5.31 -0.30
C ASN A 6 5.06 5.19 1.01
N ASP A 7 4.52 5.73 2.11
CA ASP A 7 5.20 5.65 3.40
C ASP A 7 5.29 4.20 3.91
N CYS A 8 4.34 3.35 3.55
CA CYS A 8 4.36 1.92 3.89
C CYS A 8 4.85 1.02 2.76
N HIS A 9 4.64 1.40 1.49
CA HIS A 9 4.92 0.55 0.32
C HIS A 9 6.07 1.07 -0.55
N SER A 10 6.95 1.92 -0.04
CA SER A 10 8.15 2.35 -0.77
C SER A 10 9.35 2.45 0.16
N ASN A 11 10.54 2.54 -0.42
CA ASN A 11 11.78 2.81 0.31
C ASN A 11 11.95 4.30 0.67
N GLU A 12 11.02 5.16 0.28
CA GLU A 12 11.01 6.61 0.53
C GLU A 12 10.07 6.97 1.69
N THR A 13 10.10 6.18 2.77
CA THR A 13 9.21 6.40 3.92
C THR A 13 9.50 7.71 4.65
N VAL A 14 8.48 8.55 4.78
CA VAL A 14 8.52 9.70 5.69
C VAL A 14 8.08 9.24 7.08
N TYR A 15 9.05 9.03 7.97
CA TYR A 15 8.76 8.56 9.31
C TYR A 15 8.09 9.64 10.17
N PRO A 16 7.01 9.31 10.90
CA PRO A 16 6.37 10.21 11.85
C PRO A 16 7.22 10.40 13.11
N TRP A 17 6.99 11.49 13.85
CA TRP A 17 7.79 11.87 15.03
C TRP A 17 7.92 10.77 16.10
N TYR A 18 6.92 9.88 16.22
CA TYR A 18 6.90 8.79 17.20
C TYR A 18 7.75 7.58 16.75
N SER A 19 8.33 7.59 15.56
CA SER A 19 9.16 6.49 15.04
C SER A 19 10.41 6.18 15.88
N ASN A 20 10.77 7.08 16.80
CA ASN A 20 11.90 6.92 17.71
C ASN A 20 11.49 6.56 19.15
N ILE A 21 10.20 6.29 19.39
CA ILE A 21 9.67 6.00 20.74
C ILE A 21 9.30 4.53 20.83
N SER A 22 9.99 3.77 21.68
CA SER A 22 9.65 2.37 21.93
C SER A 22 8.45 2.23 22.88
N PRO A 23 7.59 1.20 22.69
CA PRO A 23 7.68 0.12 21.70
C PRO A 23 7.09 0.47 20.32
N PHE A 24 6.51 1.66 20.14
CA PHE A 24 5.83 2.06 18.90
C PHE A 24 6.76 2.07 17.67
N SER A 25 8.03 2.40 17.86
CA SER A 25 9.07 2.33 16.83
C SER A 25 9.20 0.94 16.20
N TRP A 26 9.09 -0.12 17.00
CA TRP A 26 9.21 -1.50 16.53
C TRP A 26 7.97 -1.93 15.75
N LEU A 27 6.79 -1.67 16.29
CA LEU A 27 5.52 -1.95 15.62
C LEU A 27 5.41 -1.24 14.27
N LEU A 28 5.82 0.03 14.21
CA LEU A 28 5.86 0.79 12.96
C LEU A 28 6.81 0.15 11.95
N ALA A 29 8.02 -0.21 12.38
CA ALA A 29 9.01 -0.83 11.50
C ALA A 29 8.53 -2.18 10.95
N GLU A 30 7.93 -3.01 11.80
CA GLU A 30 7.35 -4.31 11.43
C GLU A 30 6.24 -4.14 10.38
N HIS A 31 5.27 -3.26 10.61
CA HIS A 31 4.20 -3.01 9.64
C HIS A 31 4.70 -2.46 8.30
N ILE A 32 5.72 -1.58 8.30
CA ILE A 32 6.32 -1.07 7.05
C ILE A 32 7.06 -2.20 6.33
N GLU A 33 7.79 -3.04 7.05
CA GLU A 33 8.48 -4.19 6.46
C GLU A 33 7.50 -5.17 5.81
N GLU A 34 6.41 -5.50 6.51
CA GLU A 34 5.35 -6.35 5.99
C GLU A 34 4.65 -5.72 4.77
N GLY A 35 4.27 -4.45 4.86
CA GLY A 35 3.68 -3.70 3.74
C GLY A 35 4.56 -3.74 2.49
N ARG A 36 5.88 -3.52 2.63
CA ARG A 36 6.85 -3.61 1.51
C ARG A 36 7.03 -5.04 0.99
N ARG A 37 6.97 -6.05 1.86
CA ARG A 37 7.06 -7.46 1.46
C ARG A 37 5.91 -7.83 0.54
N GLU A 38 4.70 -7.36 0.86
CA GLU A 38 3.53 -7.58 0.04
C GLU A 38 3.50 -6.69 -1.21
N LEU A 39 3.83 -5.41 -1.11
CA LEU A 39 3.92 -4.52 -2.27
C LEU A 39 4.96 -3.44 -2.02
N ASN A 40 5.97 -3.35 -2.89
CA ASN A 40 6.97 -2.28 -2.83
C ASN A 40 7.11 -1.56 -4.18
N PHE A 41 6.63 -0.31 -4.22
CA PHE A 41 6.67 0.57 -5.38
C PHE A 41 8.10 0.92 -5.81
N SER A 42 9.06 1.01 -4.89
CA SER A 42 10.47 1.31 -5.22
C SER A 42 11.15 0.21 -6.02
N VAL A 43 10.64 -1.03 -5.95
CA VAL A 43 11.16 -2.17 -6.73
C VAL A 43 10.13 -2.69 -7.72
N TRP A 44 9.04 -1.95 -7.97
CA TRP A 44 7.95 -2.38 -8.85
C TRP A 44 8.45 -2.78 -10.24
N THR A 45 9.41 -2.04 -10.78
CA THR A 45 9.98 -2.29 -12.12
C THR A 45 10.71 -3.64 -12.22
N THR A 46 11.18 -4.21 -11.10
CA THR A 46 11.87 -5.51 -11.05
C THR A 46 10.92 -6.70 -10.96
N TYR A 47 9.63 -6.46 -10.69
CA TYR A 47 8.65 -7.54 -10.59
C TYR A 47 8.34 -8.12 -11.97
N SER A 48 8.20 -9.45 -12.05
CA SER A 48 7.70 -10.12 -13.25
C SER A 48 6.26 -9.67 -13.57
N ALA A 49 5.87 -9.73 -14.85
CA ALA A 49 4.51 -9.38 -15.26
C ALA A 49 3.43 -10.16 -14.47
N LYS A 50 3.66 -11.46 -14.23
CA LYS A 50 2.78 -12.29 -13.39
C LYS A 50 2.67 -11.73 -11.96
N LYS A 51 3.78 -11.35 -11.33
CA LYS A 51 3.78 -10.79 -9.98
C LYS A 51 3.06 -9.45 -9.95
N LYS A 52 3.32 -8.57 -10.92
CA LYS A 52 2.66 -7.26 -11.02
C LYS A 52 1.13 -7.41 -11.10
N ARG A 53 0.63 -8.25 -11.98
CA ARG A 53 -0.82 -8.50 -12.12
C ARG A 53 -1.45 -8.99 -10.81
N ARG A 54 -0.86 -10.02 -10.20
CA ARG A 54 -1.34 -10.53 -8.91
C ARG A 54 -1.38 -9.45 -7.84
N LYS A 55 -0.34 -8.61 -7.74
CA LYS A 55 -0.30 -7.52 -6.75
C LYS A 55 -1.33 -6.43 -7.03
N LEU A 56 -1.69 -6.17 -8.29
CA LEU A 56 -2.76 -5.24 -8.63
C LEU A 56 -4.15 -5.80 -8.30
N ASP A 57 -4.38 -7.09 -8.51
CA ASP A 57 -5.62 -7.75 -8.07
C ASP A 57 -5.78 -7.65 -6.54
N GLU A 58 -4.69 -7.94 -5.80
CA GLU A 58 -4.68 -7.86 -4.33
C GLU A 58 -4.96 -6.44 -3.81
N VAL A 59 -4.58 -5.37 -4.52
CA VAL A 59 -4.83 -3.98 -4.07
C VAL A 59 -6.32 -3.72 -3.86
N CYS A 60 -7.16 -4.03 -4.85
CA CYS A 60 -8.59 -3.76 -4.73
C CYS A 60 -9.24 -4.69 -3.69
N GLU A 61 -8.81 -5.96 -3.63
CA GLU A 61 -9.29 -6.92 -2.63
C GLU A 61 -9.03 -6.41 -1.21
N GLN A 62 -7.79 -6.05 -0.88
CA GLN A 62 -7.39 -5.62 0.46
C GLN A 62 -8.08 -4.31 0.90
N ILE A 63 -8.31 -3.40 -0.03
CA ILE A 63 -8.99 -2.12 0.25
C ILE A 63 -10.50 -2.33 0.49
N THR A 64 -11.13 -3.20 -0.30
CA THR A 64 -12.58 -3.45 -0.21
C THR A 64 -12.94 -4.38 0.94
N SER A 65 -12.07 -5.32 1.31
CA SER A 65 -12.19 -6.16 2.51
C SER A 65 -11.95 -5.40 3.82
N GLY A 66 -11.31 -4.23 3.75
CA GLY A 66 -10.99 -3.41 4.92
C GLY A 66 -9.72 -3.85 5.65
N GLU A 67 -8.93 -4.74 5.06
CA GLU A 67 -7.59 -5.08 5.54
C GLU A 67 -6.62 -3.90 5.39
N MET A 68 -6.84 -3.06 4.37
CA MET A 68 -6.03 -1.88 4.10
C MET A 68 -6.82 -0.56 4.15
N PRO A 69 -6.35 0.44 4.93
CA PRO A 69 -5.25 0.36 5.90
C PRO A 69 -5.64 -0.45 7.14
N HIS A 70 -4.66 -1.08 7.80
CA HIS A 70 -4.91 -1.84 9.03
C HIS A 70 -5.69 -1.01 10.07
N ASN A 71 -6.70 -1.62 10.70
CA ASN A 71 -7.56 -0.95 11.68
C ASN A 71 -6.79 -0.27 12.83
N GLN A 72 -5.70 -0.88 13.31
CA GLN A 72 -4.86 -0.30 14.35
C GLN A 72 -4.14 0.98 13.90
N TYR A 73 -3.72 1.03 12.63
CA TYR A 73 -3.14 2.23 12.02
C TYR A 73 -4.18 3.37 12.01
N LEU A 74 -5.43 3.04 11.68
CA LEU A 74 -6.54 3.99 11.66
C LEU A 74 -6.96 4.51 13.04
N TRP A 75 -6.51 3.92 14.16
CA TRP A 75 -6.78 4.48 15.49
C TRP A 75 -6.03 5.81 15.73
N ILE A 76 -4.86 5.95 15.12
CA ILE A 76 -3.99 7.12 15.25
C ILE A 76 -4.06 7.98 13.99
N HIS A 77 -4.16 7.36 12.81
CA HIS A 77 -4.16 8.02 11.50
C HIS A 77 -5.57 8.02 10.89
N ARG A 78 -6.48 8.75 11.55
CA ARG A 78 -7.87 8.88 11.08
C ARG A 78 -7.98 9.55 9.71
N ASP A 79 -6.98 10.33 9.33
CA ASP A 79 -6.83 10.94 8.01
C ASP A 79 -6.53 9.94 6.89
N ALA A 80 -6.12 8.71 7.23
CA ALA A 80 -5.88 7.64 6.26
C ALA A 80 -7.12 6.77 5.99
N VAL A 81 -8.26 7.06 6.62
CA VAL A 81 -9.51 6.34 6.35
C VAL A 81 -9.94 6.62 4.90
N LEU A 82 -10.05 5.56 4.10
CA LEU A 82 -10.47 5.65 2.70
C LEU A 82 -11.99 5.81 2.59
N SER A 83 -12.45 6.86 1.90
CA SER A 83 -13.86 7.00 1.53
C SER A 83 -14.25 5.97 0.46
N GLN A 84 -15.55 5.81 0.18
CA GLN A 84 -15.97 4.91 -0.91
C GLN A 84 -15.44 5.38 -2.27
N GLU A 85 -15.33 6.69 -2.47
CA GLU A 85 -14.74 7.30 -3.64
C GLU A 85 -13.23 6.99 -3.74
N ASP A 86 -12.49 7.11 -2.63
CA ASP A 86 -11.06 6.74 -2.60
C ASP A 86 -10.85 5.27 -2.95
N LYS A 87 -11.66 4.37 -2.36
CA LYS A 87 -11.60 2.93 -2.66
C LYS A 87 -11.84 2.67 -4.14
N LYS A 88 -12.85 3.32 -4.74
CA LYS A 88 -13.14 3.21 -6.16
C LYS A 88 -11.97 3.68 -7.01
N ILE A 89 -11.40 4.85 -6.71
CA ILE A 89 -10.25 5.40 -7.45
C ILE A 89 -9.07 4.44 -7.42
N LEU A 90 -8.78 3.84 -6.26
CA LEU A 90 -7.68 2.88 -6.11
C LEU A 90 -7.93 1.58 -6.87
N CYS A 91 -9.14 1.04 -6.83
CA CYS A 91 -9.52 -0.14 -7.61
C CYS A 91 -9.47 0.11 -9.13
N ASP A 92 -10.03 1.24 -9.60
CA ASP A 92 -10.01 1.61 -11.01
C ASP A 92 -8.56 1.79 -11.51
N TRP A 93 -7.71 2.40 -10.68
CA TRP A 93 -6.28 2.54 -10.97
C TRP A 93 -5.60 1.18 -11.09
N ALA A 94 -5.85 0.27 -10.15
CA ALA A 94 -5.24 -1.06 -10.15
C ALA A 94 -5.62 -1.87 -11.40
N GLU A 95 -6.91 -1.84 -11.78
CA GLU A 95 -7.40 -2.49 -13.00
C GLU A 95 -6.81 -1.87 -14.27
N THR A 96 -6.74 -0.54 -14.34
CA THR A 96 -6.13 0.17 -15.47
C THR A 96 -4.67 -0.21 -15.64
N GLU A 97 -3.91 -0.30 -14.54
CA GLU A 97 -2.50 -0.66 -14.60
C GLU A 97 -2.28 -2.14 -14.92
N LYS A 98 -3.23 -3.00 -14.53
CA LYS A 98 -3.21 -4.43 -14.85
C LYS A 98 -3.40 -4.64 -16.35
N ALA A 99 -4.38 -3.97 -16.94
CA ALA A 99 -4.66 -4.01 -18.38
C ALA A 99 -3.42 -3.62 -19.20
N LYS A 100 -2.72 -2.54 -18.81
CA LYS A 100 -1.47 -2.14 -19.48
C LYS A 100 -0.40 -3.22 -19.47
N ILE A 101 -0.30 -4.02 -18.42
CA ILE A 101 0.68 -5.11 -18.33
C ILE A 101 0.28 -6.28 -19.24
N GLU A 102 -1.02 -6.51 -19.45
CA GLU A 102 -1.54 -7.57 -20.32
C GLU A 102 -1.44 -7.23 -21.81
N GLU A 103 -1.44 -5.94 -22.13
CA GLU A 103 -1.20 -5.41 -23.48
C GLU A 103 0.30 -5.39 -23.85
N LEU A 104 1.21 -5.65 -22.92
CA LEU A 104 2.64 -5.75 -23.23
C LEU A 104 2.91 -7.06 -23.99
N PRO A 105 3.66 -7.00 -25.11
CA PRO A 105 3.97 -8.16 -25.94
C PRO A 105 4.85 -9.19 -25.24
#